data_AF-A0A961GTQ3-F1
#
_entry.id   AF-A0A961GTQ3-F1
#
_cell.length_a   1.000
_cell.length_b   1.000
_cell.length_c   1.000
_cell.angle_alpha   90.00
_cell.angle_beta   90.00
_cell.angle_gamma   90.00
#
_symmetry.space_group_name_H-M   'P 1'
#
loop_
_entity.id
_entity.type
_entity.pdbx_description
1 polymer ?
#
loop_
_entity_poly.entity_id
_entity_poly.type
_entity_poly.pdbx_seq_one_letter_code
_entity_poly.pdbx_strand_id
1 'polypeptide(L)' 'MSTRFSEHAASELVETMVSEMSLEEKLAQLGGVWSTQLVEGEGDQAAFSPRKAAEVMPNGAGQVTRIAASTGLR' A
#
# COMPACT_ATOMS: atom_id res chain seq x y z
N MET A 1 2.62 26.75 9.41
CA MET A 1 3.19 26.43 8.09
C MET A 1 2.29 25.38 7.45
N SER A 2 1.27 25.83 6.71
CA SER A 2 0.15 25.01 6.24
C SER A 2 0.41 24.56 4.80
N THR A 3 0.92 23.35 4.61
CA THR A 3 0.95 22.66 3.32
C THR A 3 -0.46 22.20 2.97
N ARG A 4 -1.33 23.12 2.54
CA ARG A 4 -2.45 22.72 1.68
C ARG A 4 -1.91 22.73 0.26
N PHE A 5 -1.58 21.56 -0.27
CA PHE A 5 -1.62 21.40 -1.72
C PHE A 5 -3.02 21.85 -2.17
N SER A 6 -3.08 22.74 -3.15
CA SER A 6 -4.35 23.16 -3.73
C SER A 6 -5.13 21.91 -4.13
N GLU A 7 -6.39 21.77 -3.71
CA GLU A 7 -7.22 20.60 -4.01
C GLU A 7 -7.29 20.33 -5.53
N HIS A 8 -7.21 21.39 -6.35
CA HIS A 8 -7.16 21.29 -7.81
C HIS A 8 -5.87 20.61 -8.29
N ALA A 9 -4.71 20.97 -7.73
CA ALA A 9 -3.43 20.35 -8.08
C ALA A 9 -3.38 18.88 -7.64
N ALA A 10 -4.03 18.52 -6.52
CA ALA A 10 -4.15 17.13 -6.10
C ALA A 10 -5.04 16.31 -7.05
N SER A 11 -6.16 16.88 -7.51
CA SER A 11 -7.04 16.21 -8.48
C SER A 11 -6.34 15.96 -9.82
N GLU A 12 -5.65 16.98 -10.35
CA GLU A 12 -4.88 16.88 -11.60
C GLU A 12 -3.80 15.78 -11.52
N LEU A 13 -3.12 15.67 -10.37
CA LEU A 13 -2.13 14.63 -10.14
C LEU A 13 -2.77 13.24 -10.11
N VAL A 14 -3.91 13.08 -9.42
CA VAL A 14 -4.63 11.80 -9.35
C VAL A 14 -5.10 11.37 -10.74
N GLU A 15 -5.69 12.27 -11.52
CA GLU A 15 -6.13 11.99 -12.88
C GLU A 15 -4.96 11.56 -13.77
N THR A 16 -3.83 12.26 -13.68
CA THR A 16 -2.61 11.91 -14.40
C THR A 16 -2.14 10.50 -14.02
N MET A 17 -2.00 10.21 -12.72
CA MET A 17 -1.57 8.89 -12.24
C MET A 17 -2.51 7.77 -12.69
N VAL A 18 -3.82 7.95 -12.57
CA VAL A 18 -4.80 6.94 -12.99
C VAL A 18 -4.79 6.75 -14.51
N SER A 19 -4.54 7.80 -15.30
CA SER A 19 -4.45 7.69 -16.76
C SER A 19 -3.26 6.85 -17.22
N GLU A 20 -2.13 6.90 -16.50
CA GLU A 20 -0.89 6.20 -16.82
C GLU A 20 -0.85 4.75 -16.32
N MET A 21 -1.73 4.36 -15.40
CA MET A 21 -1.80 2.97 -14.91
C MET A 21 -2.32 1.98 -15.97
N SER A 22 -1.73 0.80 -15.99
CA SER A 22 -2.30 -0.40 -16.61
C SER A 22 -3.65 -0.79 -16.00
N LEU A 23 -4.38 -1.70 -16.66
CA LEU A 23 -5.64 -2.22 -16.12
C LEU A 23 -5.39 -2.98 -14.80
N GLU A 24 -4.31 -3.73 -14.73
CA GLU A 24 -3.91 -4.53 -13.58
C GLU A 24 -3.59 -3.66 -12.36
N GLU A 25 -2.86 -2.56 -12.56
CA GLU A 25 -2.58 -1.59 -11.49
C GLU A 25 -3.85 -0.90 -10.99
N LYS A 26 -4.75 -0.51 -11.92
CA LYS A 26 -6.07 0.05 -11.57
C LYS A 26 -6.89 -0.91 -10.71
N LEU A 27 -6.94 -2.19 -11.08
CA LEU A 27 -7.61 -3.22 -10.29
C LEU A 27 -6.97 -3.40 -8.92
N ALA A 28 -5.64 -3.34 -8.85
CA ALA A 28 -4.90 -3.46 -7.60
C ALA A 28 -5.23 -2.33 -6.59
N GLN A 29 -5.49 -1.11 -7.09
CA GLN A 29 -5.93 0.03 -6.26
C GLN A 29 -7.31 -0.18 -5.62
N LEU A 30 -8.15 -1.05 -6.16
CA LEU A 30 -9.45 -1.41 -5.56
C LEU A 30 -9.35 -2.55 -4.54
N GLY A 31 -8.19 -3.22 -4.48
CA GLY A 31 -7.90 -4.32 -3.57
C GLY A 31 -7.08 -3.91 -2.34
N GLY A 32 -6.87 -4.86 -1.45
CA GLY A 32 -6.04 -4.68 -0.27
C GLY A 32 -5.33 -5.95 0.17
N VAL A 33 -4.27 -5.77 0.95
CA VAL A 33 -3.47 -6.86 1.54
C VAL A 33 -3.46 -6.74 3.06
N TRP A 34 -3.25 -7.85 3.73
CA TRP A 34 -3.11 -7.87 5.18
C TRP A 34 -1.66 -7.57 5.54
N SER A 35 -1.44 -6.75 6.57
CA SER A 35 -0.08 -6.44 7.04
C SER A 35 0.70 -7.69 7.45
N THR A 36 0.01 -8.75 7.88
CA THR A 36 0.60 -10.07 8.19
C THR A 36 1.21 -10.77 6.97
N GLN A 37 0.70 -10.49 5.76
CA GLN A 37 1.26 -11.00 4.52
C GLN A 37 2.56 -10.29 4.14
N LEU A 38 2.81 -9.11 4.69
CA LEU A 38 3.97 -8.26 4.35
C LEU A 38 5.15 -8.42 5.32
N VAL A 39 4.98 -9.19 6.40
CA VAL A 39 6.00 -9.37 7.43
C VAL A 39 6.58 -10.78 7.44
N GLU A 40 7.83 -10.91 7.86
CA GLU A 40 8.51 -12.17 8.15
C GLU A 40 9.14 -12.14 9.54
N GLY A 41 9.39 -13.31 10.12
CA GLY A 41 9.76 -13.43 11.53
C GLY A 41 8.55 -13.40 12.47
N GLU A 42 8.83 -13.48 13.77
CA GLU A 42 7.82 -13.51 14.84
C GLU A 42 8.25 -12.61 16.01
N GLY A 43 7.27 -12.13 16.79
CA GLY A 43 7.50 -11.30 17.97
C GLY A 43 8.32 -10.04 17.67
N ASP A 44 9.31 -9.75 18.52
CA ASP A 44 10.19 -8.58 18.42
C ASP A 44 11.17 -8.65 17.22
N GLN A 45 11.22 -9.77 16.50
CA GLN A 45 12.03 -9.94 15.29
C GLN A 45 11.20 -9.82 14.00
N ALA A 46 9.90 -9.58 14.11
CA ALA A 46 9.05 -9.39 12.93
C ALA A 46 9.48 -8.14 12.16
N ALA A 47 9.70 -8.28 10.86
CA ALA A 47 10.14 -7.21 9.99
C ALA A 47 9.41 -7.25 8.64
N PHE A 48 9.37 -6.12 7.93
CA PHE A 48 8.85 -6.08 6.57
C PHE A 48 9.71 -6.96 5.64
N SER A 49 9.04 -7.75 4.78
CA SER A 49 9.67 -8.61 3.79
C SER A 49 9.42 -8.06 2.38
N PRO A 50 10.43 -7.45 1.71
CA PRO A 50 10.30 -7.00 0.33
C PRO A 50 9.92 -8.13 -0.63
N ARG A 51 10.38 -9.35 -0.35
CA ARG A 51 10.04 -10.54 -1.13
C ARG A 51 8.56 -10.85 -1.05
N LYS A 52 7.98 -10.94 0.17
CA LYS A 52 6.54 -11.20 0.32
C LYS A 52 5.70 -10.08 -0.28
N ALA A 53 6.13 -8.83 -0.12
CA ALA A 53 5.50 -7.68 -0.77
C ALA A 53 5.43 -7.85 -2.30
N ALA A 54 6.54 -8.19 -2.95
CA ALA A 54 6.57 -8.44 -4.38
C ALA A 54 5.66 -9.60 -4.81
N GLU A 55 5.51 -10.62 -3.95
CA GLU A 55 4.65 -11.78 -4.21
C GLU A 55 3.15 -11.44 -4.11
N VAL A 56 2.74 -10.65 -3.11
CA VAL A 56 1.31 -10.44 -2.81
C VAL A 56 0.72 -9.15 -3.40
N MET A 57 1.56 -8.19 -3.80
CA MET A 57 1.13 -6.95 -4.46
C MET A 57 2.01 -6.64 -5.69
N PRO A 58 2.07 -7.54 -6.69
CA PRO A 58 2.94 -7.38 -7.86
C PRO A 58 2.61 -6.15 -8.71
N ASN A 59 1.35 -5.68 -8.65
CA ASN A 59 0.87 -4.47 -9.34
C ASN A 59 0.45 -3.37 -8.33
N GLY A 60 0.92 -3.46 -7.07
CA GLY A 60 0.53 -2.58 -5.97
C GLY A 60 -0.71 -3.06 -5.20
N ALA A 61 -1.20 -2.21 -4.30
CA ALA A 61 -2.43 -2.38 -3.53
C ALA A 61 -2.95 -1.01 -3.11
N GLY A 62 -4.28 -0.82 -3.11
CA GLY A 62 -4.88 0.44 -2.63
C GLY A 62 -4.94 0.55 -1.11
N GLN A 63 -4.90 -0.60 -0.42
CA GLN A 63 -5.07 -0.66 1.03
C GLN A 63 -4.15 -1.69 1.68
N VAL A 64 -3.64 -1.36 2.86
CA VAL A 64 -2.98 -2.31 3.76
C VAL A 64 -3.79 -2.37 5.05
N THR A 65 -4.41 -3.51 5.32
CA THR A 65 -5.22 -3.73 6.52
C THR A 65 -4.36 -4.31 7.63
N ARG A 66 -4.36 -3.65 8.80
CA ARG A 66 -3.74 -4.18 10.02
C ARG A 66 -4.80 -4.42 11.09
N ILE A 67 -4.97 -5.67 11.48
CA ILE A 67 -5.72 -6.01 12.70
C ILE A 67 -4.82 -5.73 13.91
N ALA A 68 -5.38 -5.18 14.98
CA ALA A 68 -4.62 -4.90 16.21
C ALA A 68 -3.84 -6.13 16.68
N ALA A 69 -2.60 -5.93 17.13
CA ALA A 69 -1.68 -6.96 17.61
C ALA A 69 -1.30 -8.10 16.62
N SER A 70 -1.61 -7.98 15.31
CA SER A 70 -1.41 -9.08 14.36
C SER A 70 0.01 -9.26 13.81
N THR A 71 0.91 -8.27 13.91
CA THR A 71 2.23 -8.30 13.22
C THR A 71 3.46 -8.24 14.13
N GLY A 72 3.33 -8.16 15.46
CA GLY A 72 4.47 -7.99 16.37
C GLY A 72 5.24 -6.66 16.23
N LEU A 73 5.04 -5.92 15.14
CA LEU A 73 5.57 -4.58 14.89
C LEU A 73 5.07 -3.60 15.96
N ARG A 74 6.01 -2.97 16.67
CA ARG A 74 5.78 -1.90 17.65
C ARG A 74 5.79 -0.53 16.98
#